data_AF-E6TUC1-F1
#
_entry.id   AF-E6TUC1-F1
#
_cell.length_a   1.000
_cell.length_b   1.000
_cell.length_c   1.000
_cell.angle_alpha   90.00
_cell.angle_beta   90.00
_cell.angle_gamma   90.00
#
_symmetry.space_group_name_H-M   'P 1'
#
loop_
_entity.id
_entity.type
_entity.pdbx_description
1 polymer ?
#
loop_
_entity_poly.entity_id
_entity_poly.type
_entity_poly.pdbx_seq_one_letter_code
_entity_poly.pdbx_strand_id
1 'polypeptide(L)' 'MSGSSKRGSLDVAMELTDLYCKEYIVEDEKELQEIFTKFYAIAEYCQHKSADDLKSLIPDVVKRHSGW' A
#
# COMPACT_ATOMS: atom_id res chain seq x y z
N MET A 1 -24.86 -15.32 5.58
CA MET A 1 -23.85 -15.40 4.51
C MET A 1 -22.71 -14.46 4.90
N SER A 2 -21.64 -14.98 5.51
CA SER A 2 -20.45 -14.18 5.80
C SER A 2 -19.55 -14.26 4.57
N GLY A 3 -19.78 -13.38 3.60
CA GLY A 3 -18.86 -13.18 2.50
C GLY A 3 -17.73 -12.30 3.03
N SER A 4 -16.65 -12.90 3.49
CA SER A 4 -15.39 -12.18 3.64
C SER A 4 -14.96 -11.76 2.24
N SER A 5 -15.42 -10.59 1.78
CA SER A 5 -14.85 -9.91 0.63
C SER A 5 -13.36 -9.80 0.91
N LYS A 6 -12.57 -10.70 0.31
CA LYS A 6 -11.11 -10.57 0.32
C LYS A 6 -10.85 -9.21 -0.30
N ARG A 7 -10.34 -8.26 0.50
CA ARG A 7 -9.95 -6.95 -0.01
C ARG A 7 -9.01 -7.19 -1.19
N GLY A 8 -9.41 -6.71 -2.36
CA GLY A 8 -8.60 -6.80 -3.56
C GLY A 8 -7.42 -5.86 -3.45
N SER A 9 -6.39 -6.12 -4.25
CA SER A 9 -5.28 -5.19 -4.47
C SER A 9 -5.75 -3.79 -4.87
N LEU A 10 -6.85 -3.71 -5.63
CA LEU A 10 -7.51 -2.46 -6.00
C LEU A 10 -8.02 -1.69 -4.78
N ASP A 11 -8.76 -2.37 -3.88
CA ASP A 11 -9.30 -1.74 -2.67
C ASP A 11 -8.17 -1.19 -1.79
N VAL A 12 -7.10 -1.97 -1.63
CA VAL A 12 -5.91 -1.57 -0.87
C VAL A 12 -5.21 -0.37 -1.53
N ALA A 13 -5.05 -0.38 -2.84
CA ALA A 13 -4.43 0.73 -3.57
C ALA A 13 -5.24 2.02 -3.43
N MET A 14 -6.57 1.94 -3.47
CA MET A 14 -7.46 3.08 -3.26
C MET A 14 -7.34 3.64 -1.84
N GLU A 15 -7.38 2.78 -0.82
CA GLU A 15 -7.22 3.20 0.59
C GLU A 15 -5.86 3.89 0.82
N LEU A 16 -4.76 3.33 0.28
CA LEU A 16 -3.42 3.92 0.41
C LEU A 16 -3.29 5.25 -0.32
N THR A 17 -3.90 5.36 -1.51
CA THR A 17 -3.91 6.62 -2.28
C THR A 17 -4.68 7.70 -1.53
N ASP A 18 -5.85 7.37 -0.98
CA ASP A 18 -6.64 8.30 -0.16
C ASP A 18 -5.88 8.76 1.10
N LEU A 19 -5.19 7.85 1.79
CA LEU A 19 -4.32 8.21 2.91
C LEU A 19 -3.18 9.15 2.50
N TYR A 20 -2.52 8.87 1.37
CA TYR A 20 -1.46 9.74 0.85
C TYR A 20 -1.98 11.15 0.54
N CYS A 21 -3.13 11.26 -0.14
CA CYS A 21 -3.74 12.55 -0.47
C CYS A 21 -4.19 13.36 0.76
N LYS A 22 -4.43 12.69 1.89
CA LYS A 22 -4.76 13.37 3.16
C LYS A 22 -3.54 13.97 3.84
N GLU A 23 -2.36 13.39 3.65
CA GLU A 23 -1.12 13.86 4.27
C GLU A 23 -0.29 14.76 3.35
N TYR A 24 -0.37 14.56 2.04
CA TYR A 24 0.46 15.25 1.06
C TYR A 24 -0.41 15.96 0.02
N ILE A 25 0.05 17.13 -0.42
CA ILE A 25 -0.55 17.84 -1.54
C ILE A 25 -0.15 17.09 -2.82
N VAL A 26 -1.15 16.68 -3.60
CA VAL A 26 -0.97 16.13 -4.95
C VAL A 26 -1.33 17.23 -5.94
N GLU A 27 -0.37 17.63 -6.77
CA GLU A 27 -0.47 18.86 -7.55
C GLU A 27 -1.24 18.67 -8.86
N ASP A 28 -1.17 17.47 -9.44
CA ASP A 28 -1.84 17.15 -10.70
C ASP A 28 -2.31 15.69 -10.83
N GLU A 29 -3.09 15.43 -11.88
CA GLU A 29 -3.65 14.11 -12.17
C GLU A 29 -2.56 13.06 -12.46
N LYS A 30 -1.45 13.46 -13.08
CA LYS A 30 -0.38 12.54 -13.44
C LYS A 30 0.31 12.03 -12.17
N GLU A 31 0.59 12.91 -11.22
CA GLU A 31 1.13 12.53 -9.92
C GLU A 31 0.19 11.55 -9.19
N LEU A 32 -1.12 11.83 -9.18
CA LEU A 32 -2.11 10.95 -8.58
C LEU A 32 -2.10 9.54 -9.21
N GLN A 33 -2.05 9.48 -10.55
CA GLN A 33 -1.95 8.22 -11.30
C GLN A 33 -0.67 7.45 -10.96
N GLU A 34 0.46 8.14 -10.84
CA GLU A 34 1.74 7.52 -10.47
C GLU A 34 1.72 6.96 -9.04
N ILE A 35 1.15 7.69 -8.08
CA ILE A 35 0.99 7.25 -6.69
C ILE A 35 0.08 6.01 -6.61
N PHE A 36 -1.10 6.09 -7.23
CA PHE A 36 -2.03 4.97 -7.27
C PHE A 36 -1.40 3.72 -7.89
N THR A 37 -0.71 3.88 -9.02
CA THR A 37 -0.04 2.77 -9.72
C THR A 37 1.04 2.13 -8.84
N LYS A 38 1.82 2.93 -8.11
CA LYS A 38 2.83 2.43 -7.16
C LYS A 38 2.17 1.60 -6.05
N PHE A 39 1.10 2.10 -5.43
CA PHE A 39 0.40 1.38 -4.37
C PHE A 39 -0.28 0.11 -4.86
N TYR A 40 -0.86 0.12 -6.06
CA TYR A 40 -1.43 -1.07 -6.68
C TYR A 40 -0.38 -2.15 -6.95
N ALA A 41 0.78 -1.77 -7.52
CA ALA A 41 1.87 -2.70 -7.75
C ALA A 41 2.39 -3.33 -6.44
N ILE A 42 2.47 -2.55 -5.37
CA ILE A 42 2.86 -3.05 -4.04
C ILE A 42 1.78 -4.02 -3.51
N ALA A 43 0.50 -3.67 -3.61
CA ALA A 43 -0.59 -4.52 -3.12
C ALA A 43 -0.63 -5.88 -3.85
N GLU A 44 -0.50 -5.88 -5.17
CA GLU A 44 -0.38 -7.10 -5.99
C GLU A 44 0.85 -7.93 -5.59
N TYR A 45 2.00 -7.29 -5.43
CA TYR A 45 3.21 -8.00 -4.99
C TYR A 45 3.00 -8.66 -3.62
N CYS A 46 2.35 -7.97 -2.69
CA CYS A 46 2.09 -8.46 -1.34
C CYS A 46 1.04 -9.58 -1.29
N GLN A 47 0.06 -9.60 -2.21
CA GLN A 47 -1.02 -10.58 -2.23
C GLN A 47 -0.53 -12.03 -2.35
N HIS A 48 0.67 -12.22 -2.91
CA HIS A 48 1.28 -13.54 -3.13
C HIS A 48 2.42 -13.87 -2.15
N LYS A 49 2.61 -13.06 -1.12
CA LYS A 49 3.73 -13.15 -0.18
C LYS A 49 3.26 -13.42 1.24
N SER A 50 4.05 -14.14 2.01
CA SER A 50 3.81 -14.28 3.44
C SER A 50 4.21 -13.01 4.17
N ALA A 51 3.65 -12.78 5.37
CA ALA A 51 4.02 -11.63 6.19
C ALA A 51 5.53 -11.58 6.49
N ASP A 52 6.18 -12.74 6.61
CA ASP A 52 7.63 -12.84 6.83
C ASP A 52 8.43 -12.39 5.60
N ASP A 53 7.97 -12.70 4.38
CA ASP A 53 8.61 -12.25 3.15
C ASP A 53 8.57 -10.72 3.01
N LEU A 54 7.49 -10.11 3.51
CA LEU A 54 7.25 -8.66 3.41
C LEU A 54 8.09 -7.84 4.41
N LYS A 55 8.60 -8.44 5.48
CA LYS A 55 9.49 -7.76 6.44
C LYS A 55 10.74 -7.20 5.77
N SER A 56 11.19 -7.83 4.68
CA SER A 56 12.33 -7.37 3.88
C SER A 56 12.07 -6.05 3.14
N LEU A 57 10.81 -5.72 2.83
CA LEU A 57 10.44 -4.49 2.13
C LEU A 57 10.37 -3.26 3.05
N ILE A 58 10.25 -3.48 4.36
CA ILE A 58 10.20 -2.40 5.33
C ILE A 58 11.61 -1.78 5.42
N PRO A 59 11.79 -0.48 5.13
CA PRO A 59 13.09 0.17 5.28
C PRO A 59 13.60 0.06 6.72
N ASP A 60 14.91 -0.12 6.91
CA ASP A 60 15.48 -0.33 8.25
C ASP A 60 15.26 0.85 9.20
N VAL A 61 15.09 2.07 8.65
CA VAL A 61 14.70 3.24 9.43
C VAL A 61 13.32 3.07 10.07
N VAL A 62 12.38 2.42 9.39
CA VAL A 62 11.04 2.14 9.93
C VAL A 62 11.13 1.04 10.98
N LYS A 63 11.85 -0.07 10.71
CA LYS A 63 12.02 -1.19 11.66
C LYS A 63 12.53 -0.73 13.03
N ARG A 64 13.53 0.16 13.03
CA ARG A 64 14.14 0.70 14.26
C ARG A 64 13.19 1.53 15.13
N HIS A 65 12.17 2.15 14.54
CA HIS A 65 11.21 2.97 15.28
C HIS A 65 9.95 2.23 15.72
N SER A 66 9.62 1.10 15.08
CA SER A 66 8.40 0.33 15.34
C SER A 66 8.61 -0.99 16.10
N GLY A 67 9.85 -1.34 16.47
CA GLY A 67 10.16 -2.51 17.30
C GLY A 67 10.07 -3.86 16.58
N TRP A 68 10.29 -3.86 15.26
CA TRP A 68 10.34 -5.05 14.41
C TRP A 68 11.74 -5.63 14.31
#